data_AF-A0A8B6D6S0-F1
#
_entry.id   AF-A0A8B6D6S0-F1
#
_cell.length_a   1.000
_cell.length_b   1.000
_cell.length_c   1.000
_cell.angle_alpha   90.00
_cell.angle_beta   90.00
_cell.angle_gamma   90.00
#
_symmetry.space_group_name_H-M   'P 1'
#
loop_
_entity.id
_entity.type
_entity.pdbx_description
1 polymer ?
#
loop_
_entity_poly.entity_id
_entity_poly.type
_entity_poly.pdbx_seq_one_letter_code
_entity_poly.pdbx_strand_id
1 'polypeptide(L)'
;MEGQDDDKLNNSIDGEFTSDQDELNKSTASTSSEPDAEKKRRTQTTSPHRYPPAFVNVPASPPKFMSLDEIMAAAAGVKNMSLAHEIAVDANFKLEKLEPSGNSFEKKVKEVVHKAFWDAFQEKLNEDPPELGHAVVLIQEVKDNLLALLLPQHVRLKTQINEVLDIELIQQKLENNAFDIYYYADYIVGILAKLCSPARDDNIAKLKEIKDIIPLFQEIFAMLDLMKMDMANFTIQQIRPYLQQQSMEYEKTKFEEFLKTQRESGIDGLELTKIWLKKSFDALKDQAAEEGATSPAMLTPAAIVNEAYVSLLSWDENQLFPETLVMDQGRFTDVGDKIHSLTLLASILLVTYSTVGAPIAGLQKLKEKLKSEIMVILDGTEQK
;
A
#
# COMPACT_ATOMS: atom_id res chain seq x y z
N MET A 1 -45.79 -46.20 23.79
CA MET A 1 -44.64 -46.67 22.99
C MET A 1 -44.54 -45.74 21.81
N GLU A 2 -44.13 -44.48 22.01
CA GLU A 2 -42.89 -43.99 22.65
C GLU A 2 -41.66 -44.33 21.77
N GLY A 3 -40.83 -43.37 21.38
CA GLY A 3 -40.95 -41.93 21.61
C GLY A 3 -40.00 -41.11 20.72
N GLN A 4 -40.31 -39.82 20.58
CA GLN A 4 -39.31 -38.81 20.23
C GLN A 4 -38.65 -38.37 21.52
N ASP A 5 -37.33 -38.20 21.52
CA ASP A 5 -36.67 -37.23 22.39
C ASP A 5 -35.59 -36.53 21.54
N ASP A 6 -35.66 -35.20 21.51
CA ASP A 6 -34.51 -34.37 21.14
C ASP A 6 -33.48 -34.42 22.28
N ASP A 7 -32.21 -34.18 21.99
CA ASP A 7 -31.44 -33.39 22.95
C ASP A 7 -30.47 -32.42 22.28
N LYS A 8 -30.32 -31.25 22.89
CA LYS A 8 -29.57 -30.11 22.37
C LYS A 8 -28.45 -29.75 23.34
N LEU A 9 -27.22 -29.72 22.87
CA LEU A 9 -26.18 -28.93 23.54
C LEU A 9 -25.63 -27.85 22.60
N ASN A 10 -26.31 -26.71 22.69
CA ASN A 10 -25.80 -25.41 22.30
C ASN A 10 -24.73 -24.96 23.30
N ASN A 11 -23.68 -24.28 22.84
CA ASN A 11 -23.00 -23.24 23.62
C ASN A 11 -22.06 -22.39 22.76
N SER A 12 -22.20 -21.08 22.87
CA SER A 12 -21.13 -20.14 22.54
C SER A 12 -19.96 -20.32 23.50
N ILE A 13 -18.73 -20.08 23.03
CA ILE A 13 -17.67 -19.52 23.87
C ILE A 13 -17.06 -18.36 23.08
N ASP A 14 -17.35 -17.14 23.53
CA ASP A 14 -16.63 -15.95 23.14
C ASP A 14 -15.20 -16.03 23.69
N GLY A 15 -14.21 -15.73 22.84
CA GLY A 15 -12.79 -15.75 23.19
C GLY A 15 -12.19 -14.37 23.05
N GLU A 16 -12.29 -13.55 24.10
CA GLU A 16 -11.72 -12.20 24.12
C GLU A 16 -10.20 -12.24 23.95
N PHE A 17 -9.68 -11.46 22.99
CA PHE A 17 -8.25 -11.32 22.75
C PHE A 17 -7.68 -10.26 23.71
N THR A 18 -7.58 -10.58 24.99
CA THR A 18 -7.01 -9.68 26.02
C THR A 18 -5.50 -9.54 25.82
N SER A 19 -5.05 -8.36 25.38
CA SER A 19 -3.63 -8.05 25.21
C SER A 19 -3.01 -7.60 26.54
N ASP A 20 -2.33 -8.51 27.23
CA ASP A 20 -1.60 -8.21 28.47
C ASP A 20 -0.36 -7.33 28.20
N GLN A 21 -0.53 -6.01 28.33
CA GLN A 21 0.56 -5.03 28.46
C GLN A 21 0.17 -3.90 29.42
N ASP A 22 0.34 -4.11 30.73
CA ASP A 22 0.69 -3.04 31.71
C ASP A 22 0.90 -3.58 33.15
N GLU A 23 2.04 -4.24 33.42
CA GLU A 23 2.56 -4.41 34.80
C GLU A 23 4.09 -4.26 34.84
N LEU A 24 4.60 -3.02 34.80
CA LEU A 24 6.00 -2.75 35.17
C LEU A 24 6.32 -1.29 35.59
N ASN A 25 5.56 -0.72 36.54
CA ASN A 25 6.06 0.43 37.34
C ASN A 25 5.34 0.59 38.69
N LYS A 26 6.01 0.26 39.81
CA LYS A 26 5.46 0.43 41.17
C LYS A 26 6.52 0.72 42.23
N SER A 27 6.88 2.00 42.38
CA SER A 27 7.58 2.61 43.53
C SER A 27 7.55 4.14 43.35
N THR A 28 7.32 5.01 44.34
CA THR A 28 6.96 4.86 45.78
C THR A 28 6.30 6.15 46.29
N ALA A 29 5.65 6.10 47.47
CA ALA A 29 5.14 7.25 48.24
C ALA A 29 6.26 8.25 48.66
N SER A 30 6.07 9.52 49.04
CA SER A 30 4.93 10.49 49.07
C SER A 30 5.53 11.94 49.23
N THR A 31 4.97 13.06 49.77
CA THR A 31 3.83 13.34 50.69
C THR A 31 3.47 14.85 50.74
N SER A 32 2.18 15.17 50.97
CA SER A 32 1.59 16.33 51.72
C SER A 32 1.75 17.81 51.31
N SER A 33 0.72 18.58 51.72
CA SER A 33 0.63 20.04 52.04
C SER A 33 0.55 21.11 50.92
N GLU A 34 -0.69 21.57 50.70
CA GLU A 34 -1.08 22.97 50.45
C GLU A 34 -0.94 23.84 51.74
N PRO A 35 -1.23 25.16 51.71
CA PRO A 35 -0.93 26.18 50.69
C PRO A 35 -0.30 27.46 51.32
N ASP A 36 0.09 28.46 50.51
CA ASP A 36 0.03 29.87 50.94
C ASP A 36 -0.16 30.84 49.76
N ALA A 37 -0.55 32.09 50.03
CA ALA A 37 -1.05 33.04 49.04
C ALA A 37 -0.40 34.43 49.13
N GLU A 38 0.05 35.00 47.99
CA GLU A 38 0.43 36.42 47.92
C GLU A 38 -0.18 37.17 46.71
N LYS A 39 -0.49 38.45 46.92
CA LYS A 39 -1.26 39.31 46.00
C LYS A 39 -0.33 40.30 45.29
N LYS A 40 -0.47 40.49 43.96
CA LYS A 40 0.07 41.69 43.26
C LYS A 40 -0.84 42.23 42.13
N ARG A 41 -1.58 43.27 42.51
CA ARG A 41 -2.14 44.42 41.74
C ARG A 41 -2.20 44.38 40.19
N ARG A 42 -3.42 44.20 39.69
CA ARG A 42 -4.22 45.16 38.86
C ARG A 42 -3.47 46.26 38.08
N THR A 43 -3.75 46.30 36.76
CA THR A 43 -3.91 47.53 35.95
C THR A 43 -5.18 47.42 35.11
N GLN A 44 -5.80 48.56 34.78
CA GLN A 44 -7.03 48.64 33.95
C GLN A 44 -6.96 49.85 33.01
N THR A 45 -7.34 49.64 31.75
CA THR A 45 -7.76 50.68 30.80
C THR A 45 -8.97 50.12 30.03
N THR A 46 -10.20 50.45 30.41
CA THR A 46 -11.02 51.56 29.86
C THR A 46 -11.36 51.40 28.38
N SER A 47 -12.60 50.97 28.14
CA SER A 47 -13.35 50.85 26.86
C SER A 47 -13.76 52.24 26.30
N PRO A 48 -14.61 52.45 25.24
CA PRO A 48 -15.85 51.71 24.90
C PRO A 48 -16.23 51.53 23.41
N HIS A 49 -17.14 50.59 23.14
CA HIS A 49 -18.46 50.87 22.52
C HIS A 49 -19.49 49.79 22.89
N ARG A 50 -20.79 50.03 22.65
CA ARG A 50 -21.89 49.35 23.37
C ARG A 50 -23.16 49.20 22.54
N TYR A 51 -23.64 47.97 22.36
CA TYR A 51 -25.02 47.65 21.98
C TYR A 51 -25.56 46.47 22.83
N PRO A 52 -26.78 46.57 23.40
CA PRO A 52 -27.39 45.51 24.22
C PRO A 52 -28.25 44.53 23.39
N PRO A 53 -28.72 43.39 23.98
CA PRO A 53 -28.78 42.13 23.22
C PRO A 53 -30.17 41.48 23.06
N ALA A 54 -30.23 40.43 22.23
CA ALA A 54 -31.25 39.39 22.25
C ALA A 54 -30.63 38.01 21.91
N PHE A 55 -31.07 36.99 22.66
CA PHE A 55 -30.94 35.52 22.57
C PHE A 55 -30.38 34.90 21.26
N VAL A 56 -29.63 33.78 21.27
CA VAL A 56 -29.69 32.59 22.16
C VAL A 56 -28.28 32.05 22.47
N ASN A 57 -28.05 31.54 23.69
CA ASN A 57 -26.85 30.76 24.01
C ASN A 57 -26.96 29.32 23.45
N VAL A 58 -26.07 28.95 22.53
CA VAL A 58 -25.63 27.56 22.36
C VAL A 58 -24.13 27.54 22.66
N PRO A 59 -23.65 26.80 23.66
CA PRO A 59 -22.22 26.65 23.90
C PRO A 59 -21.64 25.78 22.78
N ALA A 60 -21.00 26.40 21.78
CA ALA A 60 -20.17 25.67 20.85
C ALA A 60 -19.03 25.00 21.63
N SER A 61 -18.96 23.67 21.59
CA SER A 61 -17.83 22.92 22.13
C SER A 61 -16.53 23.45 21.50
N PRO A 62 -15.42 23.58 22.26
CA PRO A 62 -14.13 23.90 21.67
C PRO A 62 -13.79 22.88 20.57
N PRO A 63 -13.15 23.31 19.45
CA PRO A 63 -12.70 22.38 18.43
C PRO A 63 -11.76 21.37 19.07
N LYS A 64 -12.16 20.09 19.05
CA LYS A 64 -11.43 18.99 19.67
C LYS A 64 -10.26 18.64 18.75
N PHE A 65 -9.12 19.29 18.96
CA PHE A 65 -7.88 18.96 18.26
C PHE A 65 -7.59 17.46 18.47
N MET A 66 -7.61 16.69 17.38
CA MET A 66 -7.32 15.26 17.39
C MET A 66 -5.90 15.04 17.93
N SER A 67 -5.68 13.96 18.68
CA SER A 67 -4.31 13.66 19.14
C SER A 67 -3.41 13.25 17.97
N LEU A 68 -2.09 13.41 18.13
CA LEU A 68 -1.15 12.95 17.10
C LEU A 68 -1.28 11.44 16.86
N ASP A 69 -1.58 10.68 17.91
CA ASP A 69 -1.80 9.23 17.86
C ASP A 69 -3.11 8.87 17.15
N GLU A 70 -4.17 9.67 17.36
CA GLU A 70 -5.47 9.54 16.68
C GLU A 70 -5.33 9.86 15.18
N ILE A 71 -4.53 10.86 14.82
CA ILE A 71 -4.18 11.19 13.43
C ILE A 71 -3.33 10.07 12.79
N MET A 72 -2.32 9.54 13.50
CA MET A 72 -1.51 8.43 12.99
C MET A 72 -2.32 7.13 12.85
N ALA A 73 -3.22 6.83 13.78
CA ALA A 73 -4.13 5.69 13.71
C ALA A 73 -5.11 5.83 12.53
N ALA A 74 -5.69 7.02 12.33
CA ALA A 74 -6.55 7.30 11.17
C ALA A 74 -5.78 7.16 9.84
N ALA A 75 -4.56 7.71 9.75
CA ALA A 75 -3.71 7.58 8.56
C ALA A 75 -3.33 6.11 8.26
N ALA A 76 -3.00 5.33 9.29
CA ALA A 76 -2.77 3.90 9.15
C ALA A 76 -4.03 3.13 8.73
N GLY A 77 -5.20 3.48 9.27
CA GLY A 77 -6.50 2.94 8.89
C GLY A 77 -6.82 3.19 7.41
N VAL A 78 -6.68 4.43 6.95
CA VAL A 78 -6.90 4.80 5.54
C VAL A 78 -5.91 4.09 4.61
N LYS A 79 -4.62 4.00 4.99
CA LYS A 79 -3.60 3.26 4.21
C LYS A 79 -3.91 1.76 4.11
N ASN A 80 -4.41 1.16 5.17
CA ASN A 80 -4.80 -0.26 5.17
C ASN A 80 -6.09 -0.48 4.35
N MET A 81 -7.03 0.46 4.39
CA MET A 81 -8.25 0.43 3.58
C MET A 81 -7.94 0.53 2.09
N SER A 82 -7.12 1.50 1.66
CA SER A 82 -6.74 1.64 0.25
C SER A 82 -5.89 0.46 -0.23
N LEU A 83 -4.99 -0.09 0.59
CA LEU A 83 -4.26 -1.31 0.22
C LEU A 83 -5.18 -2.53 0.05
N ALA A 84 -6.19 -2.70 0.91
CA ALA A 84 -7.17 -3.78 0.79
C ALA A 84 -8.03 -3.64 -0.47
N HIS A 85 -8.48 -2.41 -0.77
CA HIS A 85 -9.22 -2.06 -1.98
C HIS A 85 -8.37 -2.32 -3.23
N GLU A 86 -7.12 -1.84 -3.30
CA GLU A 86 -6.20 -2.09 -4.42
C GLU A 86 -5.97 -3.59 -4.69
N ILE A 87 -5.76 -4.39 -3.63
CA ILE A 87 -5.59 -5.84 -3.77
C ILE A 87 -6.87 -6.51 -4.30
N ALA A 88 -8.05 -6.02 -3.92
CA ALA A 88 -9.33 -6.57 -4.35
C ALA A 88 -9.73 -6.15 -5.78
N VAL A 89 -9.48 -4.90 -6.16
CA VAL A 89 -9.90 -4.32 -7.45
C VAL A 89 -8.89 -4.59 -8.56
N ASP A 90 -7.59 -4.37 -8.35
CA ASP A 90 -6.59 -4.71 -9.37
C ASP A 90 -6.19 -6.19 -9.30
N ALA A 91 -6.62 -6.95 -10.31
CA ALA A 91 -6.24 -8.34 -10.51
C ALA A 91 -4.73 -8.54 -10.78
N ASN A 92 -4.02 -7.51 -11.25
CA ASN A 92 -2.58 -7.56 -11.52
C ASN A 92 -1.71 -7.09 -10.33
N PHE A 93 -2.32 -6.58 -9.25
CA PHE A 93 -1.61 -5.92 -8.16
C PHE A 93 -0.48 -6.77 -7.62
N LYS A 94 0.69 -6.14 -7.49
CA LYS A 94 1.92 -6.68 -6.91
C LYS A 94 2.59 -5.60 -6.08
N LEU A 95 3.19 -6.01 -4.97
CA LEU A 95 4.22 -5.23 -4.31
C LEU A 95 5.46 -5.20 -5.21
N GLU A 96 5.75 -4.01 -5.74
CA GLU A 96 7.02 -3.72 -6.39
C GLU A 96 8.04 -3.19 -5.36
N LYS A 97 9.33 -3.36 -5.63
CA LYS A 97 10.38 -2.83 -4.76
C LYS A 97 10.50 -1.34 -5.06
N LEU A 98 9.99 -0.50 -4.15
CA LEU A 98 10.15 0.96 -4.22
C LEU A 98 11.63 1.34 -4.11
N GLU A 99 12.32 1.33 -5.24
CA GLU A 99 13.61 1.99 -5.44
C GLU A 99 13.46 3.48 -5.09
N PRO A 100 14.17 4.00 -4.07
CA PRO A 100 14.15 5.43 -3.79
C PRO A 100 14.65 6.18 -5.02
N SER A 101 13.92 7.22 -5.43
CA SER A 101 14.15 7.92 -6.70
C SER A 101 15.61 8.35 -6.87
N GLY A 102 16.10 8.28 -8.12
CA GLY A 102 17.52 8.28 -8.43
C GLY A 102 18.29 9.44 -7.77
N ASN A 103 19.26 9.09 -6.91
CA ASN A 103 20.04 9.98 -6.05
C ASN A 103 19.42 10.44 -4.71
N SER A 104 18.38 9.77 -4.20
CA SER A 104 17.93 9.99 -2.81
C SER A 104 19.09 9.86 -1.80
N PHE A 105 19.08 10.68 -0.74
CA PHE A 105 20.10 10.64 0.31
C PHE A 105 20.12 9.28 1.02
N GLU A 106 18.94 8.71 1.29
CA GLU A 106 18.77 7.39 1.89
C GLU A 106 19.43 6.29 1.05
N LYS A 107 19.22 6.29 -0.28
CA LYS A 107 19.85 5.30 -1.18
C LYS A 107 21.38 5.42 -1.12
N LYS A 108 21.92 6.64 -1.13
CA LYS A 108 23.37 6.88 -1.02
C LYS A 108 23.94 6.46 0.34
N VAL A 109 23.23 6.73 1.44
CA VAL A 109 23.64 6.27 2.78
C VAL A 109 23.64 4.75 2.83
N LYS A 110 22.61 4.09 2.30
CA LYS A 110 22.52 2.62 2.23
C LYS A 110 23.66 2.03 1.39
N GLU A 111 23.90 2.56 0.20
CA GLU A 111 25.00 2.14 -0.67
C GLU A 111 26.37 2.29 0.01
N VAL A 112 26.64 3.42 0.66
CA VAL A 112 27.90 3.67 1.38
C VAL A 112 28.07 2.75 2.60
N VAL A 113 27.02 2.53 3.40
CA VAL A 113 27.07 1.63 4.57
C VAL A 113 27.25 0.17 4.15
N HIS A 114 26.48 -0.30 3.15
CA HIS A 114 26.65 -1.64 2.61
C HIS A 114 28.06 -1.82 2.02
N LYS A 115 28.58 -0.83 1.26
CA LYS A 115 29.94 -0.90 0.73
C LYS A 115 30.99 -0.94 1.85
N ALA A 116 30.89 -0.09 2.85
CA ALA A 116 31.83 -0.05 3.97
C ALA A 116 31.87 -1.38 4.74
N PHE A 117 30.72 -2.05 4.90
CA PHE A 117 30.67 -3.40 5.46
C PHE A 117 31.42 -4.43 4.60
N TRP A 118 31.20 -4.46 3.28
CA TRP A 118 31.88 -5.41 2.39
C TRP A 118 33.37 -5.09 2.21
N ASP A 119 33.75 -3.82 2.15
CA ASP A 119 35.16 -3.38 2.12
C ASP A 119 35.89 -3.85 3.40
N ALA A 120 35.28 -3.67 4.58
CA ALA A 120 35.86 -4.12 5.86
C ALA A 120 35.89 -5.65 6.01
N PHE A 121 34.87 -6.37 5.52
CA PHE A 121 34.91 -7.84 5.49
C PHE A 121 35.98 -8.34 4.52
N GLN A 122 36.18 -7.68 3.37
CA GLN A 122 37.27 -8.00 2.45
C GLN A 122 38.63 -7.75 3.09
N GLU A 123 38.83 -6.65 3.81
CA GLU A 123 40.07 -6.37 4.55
C GLU A 123 40.38 -7.53 5.52
N LYS A 124 39.41 -7.92 6.35
CA LYS A 124 39.53 -9.01 7.33
C LYS A 124 39.66 -10.42 6.73
N LEU A 125 39.21 -10.62 5.50
CA LEU A 125 39.42 -11.86 4.75
C LEU A 125 40.84 -11.96 4.16
N ASN A 126 41.57 -10.84 4.06
CA ASN A 126 42.96 -10.77 3.59
C ASN A 126 43.97 -10.56 4.73
N GLU A 127 43.52 -10.46 5.99
CA GLU A 127 44.38 -10.59 7.18
C GLU A 127 44.94 -12.03 7.27
N ASP A 128 46.12 -12.19 7.88
CA ASP A 128 46.84 -13.47 7.96
C ASP A 128 47.18 -13.77 9.44
N PRO A 129 46.42 -14.61 10.16
CA PRO A 129 45.29 -15.44 9.68
C PRO A 129 43.97 -14.64 9.48
N PRO A 130 43.06 -15.11 8.59
CA PRO A 130 41.84 -14.39 8.24
C PRO A 130 40.74 -14.47 9.30
N GLU A 131 40.11 -13.34 9.64
CA GLU A 131 39.02 -13.25 10.62
C GLU A 131 37.65 -13.63 10.03
N LEU A 132 37.41 -14.94 9.89
CA LEU A 132 36.16 -15.50 9.38
C LEU A 132 34.93 -15.31 10.31
N GLY A 133 35.06 -14.62 11.44
CA GLY A 133 33.95 -14.35 12.38
C GLY A 133 32.77 -13.61 11.73
N HIS A 134 33.04 -12.71 10.77
CA HIS A 134 31.99 -12.01 10.01
C HIS A 134 31.17 -12.97 9.13
N ALA A 135 31.75 -14.06 8.64
CA ALA A 135 31.02 -15.07 7.87
C ALA A 135 29.99 -15.83 8.74
N VAL A 136 30.25 -16.00 10.03
CA VAL A 136 29.29 -16.60 10.98
C VAL A 136 28.04 -15.73 11.11
N VAL A 137 28.22 -14.40 11.20
CA VAL A 137 27.11 -13.42 11.23
C VAL A 137 26.31 -13.45 9.94
N LEU A 138 26.97 -13.50 8.77
CA LEU A 138 26.30 -13.62 7.48
C LEU A 138 25.51 -14.93 7.35
N ILE A 139 26.05 -16.06 7.82
CA ILE A 139 25.34 -17.35 7.82
C ILE A 139 24.15 -17.31 8.79
N GLN A 140 24.26 -16.66 9.94
CA GLN A 140 23.14 -16.45 10.86
C GLN A 140 22.04 -15.60 10.21
N GLU A 141 22.39 -14.46 9.61
CA GLU A 141 21.39 -13.61 8.96
C GLU A 141 20.71 -14.33 7.78
N VAL A 142 21.47 -15.09 6.98
CA VAL A 142 20.90 -15.95 5.91
C VAL A 142 19.97 -17.02 6.50
N LYS A 143 20.34 -17.68 7.60
CA LYS A 143 19.50 -18.67 8.30
C LYS A 143 18.17 -18.05 8.73
N ASP A 144 18.20 -16.89 9.37
CA ASP A 144 17.00 -16.23 9.87
C ASP A 144 16.09 -15.76 8.72
N ASN A 145 16.67 -15.23 7.64
CA ASN A 145 15.94 -14.91 6.40
C ASN A 145 15.31 -16.16 5.75
N LEU A 146 16.03 -17.30 5.68
CA LEU A 146 15.50 -18.57 5.17
C LEU A 146 14.36 -19.11 6.04
N LEU A 147 14.46 -19.02 7.37
CA LEU A 147 13.41 -19.47 8.29
C LEU A 147 12.16 -18.59 8.23
N ALA A 148 12.32 -17.29 7.93
CA ALA A 148 11.23 -16.34 7.69
C ALA A 148 10.50 -16.58 6.36
N LEU A 149 11.20 -17.06 5.31
CA LEU A 149 10.61 -17.46 4.02
C LEU A 149 9.84 -18.78 4.07
N LEU A 150 9.93 -19.54 5.17
CA LEU A 150 9.29 -20.85 5.28
C LEU A 150 7.93 -20.76 6.00
N LEU A 151 6.85 -21.08 5.26
CA LEU A 151 5.51 -21.24 5.82
C LEU A 151 5.50 -22.29 6.96
N PRO A 152 4.54 -22.23 7.91
CA PRO A 152 4.48 -23.13 9.07
C PRO A 152 4.50 -24.63 8.72
N GLN A 153 4.01 -25.00 7.54
CA GLN A 153 3.91 -26.38 7.07
C GLN A 153 5.27 -27.04 6.77
N HIS A 154 6.33 -26.26 6.51
CA HIS A 154 7.65 -26.78 6.12
C HIS A 154 8.51 -27.28 7.31
N VAL A 155 7.89 -27.89 8.33
CA VAL A 155 8.52 -28.30 9.59
C VAL A 155 9.84 -29.05 9.37
N ARG A 156 9.83 -30.09 8.52
CA ARG A 156 11.03 -30.90 8.20
C ARG A 156 12.19 -30.06 7.64
N LEU A 157 11.89 -29.04 6.84
CA LEU A 157 12.92 -28.18 6.23
C LEU A 157 13.43 -27.13 7.23
N LYS A 158 12.57 -26.62 8.12
CA LYS A 158 13.00 -25.79 9.26
C LYS A 158 13.94 -26.56 10.19
N THR A 159 13.62 -27.83 10.49
CA THR A 159 14.52 -28.73 11.24
C THR A 159 15.87 -28.87 10.53
N GLN A 160 15.88 -29.26 9.24
CA GLN A 160 17.12 -29.47 8.50
C GLN A 160 17.99 -28.19 8.38
N ILE A 161 17.38 -27.01 8.26
CA ILE A 161 18.11 -25.73 8.25
C ILE A 161 18.72 -25.45 9.64
N ASN A 162 17.99 -25.71 10.72
CA ASN A 162 18.50 -25.53 12.09
C ASN A 162 19.62 -26.51 12.45
N GLU A 163 19.54 -27.76 12.00
CA GLU A 163 20.56 -28.80 12.23
C GLU A 163 21.88 -28.52 11.48
N VAL A 164 21.80 -28.01 10.24
CA VAL A 164 22.99 -27.75 9.42
C VAL A 164 23.58 -26.36 9.70
N LEU A 165 22.75 -25.33 9.83
CA LEU A 165 23.15 -23.96 10.17
C LEU A 165 23.06 -23.73 11.69
N ASP A 166 23.62 -24.65 12.48
CA ASP A 166 23.79 -24.44 13.93
C ASP A 166 24.95 -23.46 14.18
N ILE A 167 24.64 -22.32 14.79
CA ILE A 167 25.57 -21.22 15.01
C ILE A 167 26.59 -21.55 16.11
N GLU A 168 26.18 -22.30 17.14
CA GLU A 168 27.08 -22.74 18.22
C GLU A 168 28.11 -23.73 17.67
N LEU A 169 27.65 -24.70 16.87
CA LEU A 169 28.52 -25.65 16.18
C LEU A 169 29.43 -24.97 15.14
N ILE A 170 28.95 -23.93 14.45
CA ILE A 170 29.77 -23.14 13.51
C ILE A 170 30.88 -22.37 14.26
N GLN A 171 30.57 -21.75 15.40
CA GLN A 171 31.57 -21.05 16.23
C GLN A 171 32.63 -22.03 16.76
N GLN A 172 32.21 -23.20 17.28
CA GLN A 172 33.14 -24.25 17.71
C GLN A 172 34.04 -24.75 16.58
N LYS A 173 33.50 -24.88 15.35
CA LYS A 173 34.32 -25.22 14.17
C LYS A 173 35.33 -24.13 13.82
N LEU A 174 34.95 -22.85 13.95
CA LEU A 174 35.84 -21.71 13.69
C LEU A 174 37.01 -21.69 14.67
N GLU A 175 36.73 -21.80 15.98
CA GLU A 175 37.76 -21.88 17.03
C GLU A 175 38.77 -23.04 16.80
N ASN A 176 38.29 -24.17 16.28
CA ASN A 176 39.09 -25.36 16.01
C ASN A 176 39.71 -25.39 14.59
N ASN A 177 39.67 -24.28 13.83
CA ASN A 177 40.18 -24.18 12.45
C ASN A 177 39.58 -25.23 11.49
N ALA A 178 38.32 -25.64 11.73
CA ALA A 178 37.57 -26.66 11.00
C ALA A 178 36.31 -26.08 10.32
N PHE A 179 36.27 -24.77 10.11
CA PHE A 179 35.16 -24.06 9.45
C PHE A 179 35.41 -23.94 7.94
N ASP A 180 34.53 -24.53 7.15
CA ASP A 180 34.51 -24.42 5.68
C ASP A 180 33.33 -23.56 5.23
N ILE A 181 33.62 -22.33 4.81
CA ILE A 181 32.63 -21.37 4.34
C ILE A 181 31.95 -21.78 3.03
N TYR A 182 32.64 -22.52 2.16
CA TYR A 182 32.11 -22.94 0.86
C TYR A 182 31.08 -24.05 1.03
N TYR A 183 31.33 -25.01 1.93
CA TYR A 183 30.34 -26.02 2.32
C TYR A 183 29.00 -25.38 2.78
N TYR A 184 29.08 -24.32 3.59
CA TYR A 184 27.89 -23.62 4.06
C TYR A 184 27.20 -22.81 2.94
N ALA A 185 27.96 -22.16 2.07
CA ALA A 185 27.42 -21.43 0.92
C ALA A 185 26.73 -22.37 -0.10
N ASP A 186 27.36 -23.50 -0.45
CA ASP A 186 26.76 -24.54 -1.32
C ASP A 186 25.48 -25.12 -0.71
N TYR A 187 25.44 -25.31 0.61
CA TYR A 187 24.22 -25.73 1.30
C TYR A 187 23.11 -24.67 1.19
N ILE A 188 23.44 -23.40 1.43
CA ILE A 188 22.52 -22.26 1.29
C ILE A 188 21.96 -22.19 -0.15
N VAL A 189 22.82 -22.20 -1.17
CA VAL A 189 22.40 -22.20 -2.58
C VAL A 189 21.58 -23.45 -2.91
N GLY A 190 21.91 -24.60 -2.33
CA GLY A 190 21.14 -25.85 -2.41
C GLY A 190 19.81 -25.86 -1.63
N ILE A 191 19.53 -24.86 -0.79
CA ILE A 191 18.24 -24.60 -0.14
C ILE A 191 17.45 -23.56 -0.95
N LEU A 192 18.08 -22.47 -1.40
CA LEU A 192 17.50 -21.49 -2.32
C LEU A 192 16.94 -22.18 -3.58
N ALA A 193 17.71 -23.11 -4.15
CA ALA A 193 17.33 -23.94 -5.29
C ALA A 193 16.09 -24.84 -5.08
N LYS A 194 15.62 -25.04 -3.84
CA LYS A 194 14.43 -25.83 -3.49
C LYS A 194 13.22 -24.97 -3.10
N LEU A 195 13.43 -23.68 -2.92
CA LEU A 195 12.44 -22.71 -2.43
C LEU A 195 12.08 -21.62 -3.45
N CYS A 196 12.95 -21.41 -4.45
CA CYS A 196 12.65 -20.50 -5.56
C CYS A 196 11.53 -21.04 -6.46
N SER A 197 10.89 -20.11 -7.19
CA SER A 197 10.09 -20.45 -8.35
C SER A 197 10.99 -20.70 -9.58
N PRO A 198 10.54 -21.48 -10.58
CA PRO A 198 11.34 -21.75 -11.79
C PRO A 198 11.79 -20.49 -12.56
N ALA A 199 11.09 -19.36 -12.38
CA ALA A 199 11.48 -18.07 -12.93
C ALA A 199 12.77 -17.47 -12.33
N ARG A 200 13.37 -18.13 -11.32
CA ARG A 200 14.63 -17.74 -10.68
C ARG A 200 15.77 -18.74 -10.90
N ASP A 201 15.53 -19.87 -11.58
CA ASP A 201 16.52 -20.94 -11.76
C ASP A 201 17.80 -20.43 -12.45
N ASP A 202 17.68 -19.52 -13.43
CA ASP A 202 18.82 -18.87 -14.10
C ASP A 202 19.71 -18.04 -13.14
N ASN A 203 19.16 -17.53 -12.03
CA ASN A 203 19.92 -16.77 -11.03
C ASN A 203 20.59 -17.72 -10.02
N ILE A 204 19.93 -18.84 -9.70
CA ILE A 204 20.51 -19.96 -8.94
C ILE A 204 21.63 -20.64 -9.73
N ALA A 205 21.58 -20.64 -11.07
CA ALA A 205 22.68 -21.10 -11.92
C ALA A 205 23.90 -20.18 -11.78
N LYS A 206 23.74 -18.87 -11.97
CA LYS A 206 24.81 -17.87 -11.79
C LYS A 206 25.44 -17.94 -10.40
N LEU A 207 24.62 -18.08 -9.35
CA LEU A 207 25.08 -18.25 -7.97
C LEU A 207 26.08 -19.39 -7.78
N LYS A 208 26.04 -20.45 -8.60
CA LYS A 208 26.98 -21.59 -8.54
C LYS A 208 28.26 -21.39 -9.36
N GLU A 209 28.32 -20.34 -10.18
CA GLU A 209 29.51 -19.99 -10.96
C GLU A 209 30.45 -19.03 -10.20
N ILE A 210 29.91 -18.31 -9.21
CA ILE A 210 30.66 -17.37 -8.37
C ILE A 210 31.55 -18.12 -7.38
N LYS A 211 32.85 -17.85 -7.43
CA LYS A 211 33.87 -18.46 -6.56
C LYS A 211 34.33 -17.56 -5.42
N ASP A 212 34.11 -16.25 -5.54
CA ASP A 212 34.53 -15.28 -4.55
C ASP A 212 33.47 -15.14 -3.47
N ILE A 213 33.87 -15.30 -2.21
CA ILE A 213 32.97 -15.33 -1.04
C ILE A 213 32.07 -14.10 -0.96
N ILE A 214 32.61 -12.89 -1.16
CA ILE A 214 31.84 -11.65 -0.99
C ILE A 214 30.77 -11.47 -2.09
N PRO A 215 31.09 -11.55 -3.40
CA PRO A 215 30.07 -11.58 -4.45
C PRO A 215 29.03 -12.70 -4.27
N LEU A 216 29.45 -13.88 -3.78
CA LEU A 216 28.53 -15.00 -3.54
C LEU A 216 27.50 -14.67 -2.45
N PHE A 217 27.95 -14.14 -1.29
CA PHE A 217 27.02 -13.72 -0.25
C PHE A 217 26.17 -12.50 -0.68
N GLN A 218 26.73 -11.54 -1.43
CA GLN A 218 25.97 -10.40 -1.98
C GLN A 218 24.80 -10.86 -2.86
N GLU A 219 25.04 -11.77 -3.79
CA GLU A 219 23.99 -12.33 -4.65
C GLU A 219 23.02 -13.25 -3.89
N ILE A 220 23.47 -13.95 -2.84
CA ILE A 220 22.58 -14.70 -1.91
C ILE A 220 21.60 -13.75 -1.23
N PHE A 221 22.06 -12.60 -0.70
CA PHE A 221 21.18 -11.61 -0.08
C PHE A 221 20.25 -10.94 -1.10
N ALA A 222 20.73 -10.64 -2.31
CA ALA A 222 19.88 -10.13 -3.40
C ALA A 222 18.78 -11.14 -3.77
N MET A 223 19.11 -12.43 -3.87
CA MET A 223 18.15 -13.51 -4.14
C MET A 223 17.15 -13.68 -2.99
N LEU A 224 17.58 -13.64 -1.73
CA LEU A 224 16.68 -13.68 -0.56
C LEU A 224 15.70 -12.50 -0.56
N ASP A 225 16.15 -11.29 -0.88
CA ASP A 225 15.30 -10.11 -0.99
C ASP A 225 14.26 -10.24 -2.12
N LEU A 226 14.66 -10.82 -3.27
CA LEU A 226 13.74 -11.13 -4.36
C LEU A 226 12.73 -12.22 -3.97
N MET A 227 13.15 -13.25 -3.23
CA MET A 227 12.26 -14.30 -2.72
C MET A 227 11.23 -13.78 -1.71
N LYS A 228 11.57 -12.78 -0.87
CA LYS A 228 10.59 -12.12 0.02
C LYS A 228 9.47 -11.47 -0.79
N MET A 229 9.83 -10.74 -1.85
CA MET A 229 8.86 -10.09 -2.74
C MET A 229 8.03 -11.12 -3.51
N ASP A 230 8.65 -12.21 -4.00
CA ASP A 230 7.94 -13.31 -4.67
C ASP A 230 6.94 -13.99 -3.71
N MET A 231 7.33 -14.27 -2.47
CA MET A 231 6.46 -14.87 -1.45
C MET A 231 5.32 -13.93 -1.03
N ALA A 232 5.59 -12.63 -0.86
CA ALA A 232 4.55 -11.65 -0.53
C ALA A 232 3.52 -11.52 -1.67
N ASN A 233 3.99 -11.43 -2.92
CA ASN A 233 3.13 -11.38 -4.10
C ASN A 233 2.32 -12.66 -4.31
N PHE A 234 2.92 -13.83 -4.08
CA PHE A 234 2.20 -15.10 -4.06
C PHE A 234 1.12 -15.13 -2.97
N THR A 235 1.46 -14.67 -1.75
CA THR A 235 0.52 -14.63 -0.61
C THR A 235 -0.67 -13.72 -0.89
N ILE A 236 -0.44 -12.55 -1.50
CA ILE A 236 -1.50 -11.65 -1.98
C ILE A 236 -2.41 -12.36 -2.99
N GLN A 237 -1.85 -13.09 -3.95
CA GLN A 237 -2.64 -13.85 -4.94
C GLN A 237 -3.47 -14.98 -4.31
N GLN A 238 -2.96 -15.66 -3.28
CA GLN A 238 -3.70 -16.70 -2.53
C GLN A 238 -4.82 -16.11 -1.65
N ILE A 239 -4.61 -14.92 -1.08
CA ILE A 239 -5.58 -14.27 -0.17
C ILE A 239 -6.62 -13.43 -0.93
N ARG A 240 -6.32 -12.94 -2.14
CA ARG A 240 -7.22 -12.10 -2.96
C ARG A 240 -8.66 -12.61 -3.07
N PRO A 241 -8.96 -13.91 -3.29
CA PRO A 241 -10.36 -14.39 -3.38
C PRO A 241 -11.15 -14.16 -2.08
N TYR A 242 -10.51 -14.29 -0.93
CA TYR A 242 -11.11 -14.04 0.38
C TYR A 242 -11.30 -12.54 0.63
N LEU A 243 -10.31 -11.72 0.24
CA LEU A 243 -10.44 -10.26 0.28
C LEU A 243 -11.58 -9.77 -0.62
N GLN A 244 -11.69 -10.25 -1.86
CA GLN A 244 -12.80 -9.91 -2.77
C GLN A 244 -14.17 -10.33 -2.22
N GLN A 245 -14.25 -11.42 -1.45
CA GLN A 245 -15.51 -11.82 -0.80
C GLN A 245 -15.90 -10.88 0.36
N GLN A 246 -14.96 -10.22 1.02
CA GLN A 246 -15.19 -9.42 2.23
C GLN A 246 -14.99 -7.90 2.05
N SER A 247 -14.38 -7.44 0.94
CA SER A 247 -13.95 -6.04 0.76
C SER A 247 -15.13 -5.07 0.87
N MET A 248 -16.27 -5.38 0.27
CA MET A 248 -17.47 -4.52 0.33
C MET A 248 -17.92 -4.19 1.76
N GLU A 249 -17.92 -5.16 2.67
CA GLU A 249 -18.34 -4.93 4.06
C GLU A 249 -17.21 -4.32 4.91
N TYR A 250 -15.96 -4.64 4.61
CA TYR A 250 -14.78 -4.02 5.23
C TYR A 250 -14.65 -2.54 4.87
N GLU A 251 -14.68 -2.20 3.59
CA GLU A 251 -14.64 -0.83 3.07
C GLU A 251 -15.83 -0.01 3.56
N LYS A 252 -17.06 -0.58 3.53
CA LYS A 252 -18.24 0.05 4.13
C LYS A 252 -18.05 0.34 5.63
N THR A 253 -17.56 -0.63 6.40
CA THR A 253 -17.33 -0.46 7.84
C THR A 253 -16.27 0.61 8.12
N LYS A 254 -15.16 0.62 7.37
CA LYS A 254 -14.09 1.61 7.52
C LYS A 254 -14.47 3.00 7.01
N PHE A 255 -15.29 3.11 5.96
CA PHE A 255 -15.86 4.38 5.54
C PHE A 255 -16.89 4.91 6.56
N GLU A 256 -17.69 4.03 7.18
CA GLU A 256 -18.57 4.43 8.29
C GLU A 256 -17.80 4.88 9.54
N GLU A 257 -16.66 4.26 9.88
CA GLU A 257 -15.74 4.74 10.93
C GLU A 257 -15.18 6.13 10.58
N PHE A 258 -14.62 6.29 9.38
CA PHE A 258 -14.06 7.55 8.88
C PHE A 258 -15.09 8.70 8.92
N LEU A 259 -16.32 8.46 8.47
CA LEU A 259 -17.41 9.43 8.54
C LEU A 259 -17.83 9.77 9.99
N LYS A 260 -17.67 8.87 10.96
CA LYS A 260 -17.92 9.18 12.39
C LYS A 260 -16.83 10.15 12.89
N THR A 261 -15.55 9.84 12.68
CA THR A 261 -14.42 10.70 13.07
C THR A 261 -14.49 12.10 12.45
N GLN A 262 -14.89 12.21 11.17
CA GLN A 262 -15.09 13.51 10.53
C GLN A 262 -16.27 14.31 11.13
N ARG A 263 -17.40 13.65 11.41
CA ARG A 263 -18.55 14.29 12.09
C ARG A 263 -18.23 14.73 13.50
N GLU A 264 -17.45 13.95 14.25
CA GLU A 264 -16.96 14.32 15.59
C GLU A 264 -15.97 15.50 15.54
N SER A 265 -15.26 15.66 14.42
CA SER A 265 -14.43 16.83 14.10
C SER A 265 -15.24 18.03 13.56
N GLY A 266 -16.55 17.88 13.35
CA GLY A 266 -17.43 18.93 12.83
C GLY A 266 -17.37 19.14 11.31
N ILE A 267 -16.80 18.20 10.55
CA ILE A 267 -16.61 18.28 9.09
C ILE A 267 -17.62 17.36 8.39
N ASP A 268 -18.30 17.87 7.36
CA ASP A 268 -19.19 17.07 6.50
C ASP A 268 -18.38 16.37 5.39
N GLY A 269 -17.88 15.16 5.68
CA GLY A 269 -16.99 14.39 4.79
C GLY A 269 -17.60 13.85 3.49
N LEU A 270 -18.67 14.48 2.98
CA LEU A 270 -19.40 14.13 1.77
C LEU A 270 -19.81 15.39 0.97
N GLU A 271 -19.17 16.54 1.20
CA GLU A 271 -19.50 17.81 0.52
C GLU A 271 -19.22 17.74 -0.99
N LEU A 272 -18.04 17.27 -1.39
CA LEU A 272 -17.65 17.16 -2.81
C LEU A 272 -18.55 16.15 -3.53
N THR A 273 -18.82 15.00 -2.90
CA THR A 273 -19.72 13.97 -3.40
C THR A 273 -21.15 14.51 -3.61
N LYS A 274 -21.66 15.34 -2.69
CA LYS A 274 -22.97 16.01 -2.84
C LYS A 274 -22.96 17.07 -3.95
N ILE A 275 -21.86 17.80 -4.12
CA ILE A 275 -21.72 18.82 -5.18
C ILE A 275 -21.66 18.14 -6.56
N TRP A 276 -20.87 17.08 -6.70
CA TRP A 276 -20.75 16.26 -7.91
C TRP A 276 -22.10 15.68 -8.35
N LEU A 277 -22.82 15.00 -7.45
CA LEU A 277 -24.15 14.44 -7.76
C LEU A 277 -25.19 15.52 -8.13
N LYS A 278 -25.11 16.73 -7.55
CA LYS A 278 -25.97 17.87 -7.94
C LYS A 278 -25.62 18.39 -9.34
N LYS A 279 -24.33 18.59 -9.64
CA LYS A 279 -23.83 18.99 -10.96
C LYS A 279 -24.36 18.06 -12.06
N SER A 280 -24.37 16.75 -11.81
CA SER A 280 -24.90 15.73 -12.73
C SER A 280 -26.43 15.72 -12.81
N PHE A 281 -27.13 15.95 -11.71
CA PHE A 281 -28.59 16.12 -11.70
C PHE A 281 -29.05 17.34 -12.51
N ASP A 282 -28.39 18.49 -12.33
CA ASP A 282 -28.72 19.71 -13.06
C ASP A 282 -28.37 19.59 -14.56
N ALA A 283 -27.27 18.92 -14.92
CA ALA A 283 -26.94 18.62 -16.32
C ALA A 283 -28.04 17.79 -17.02
N LEU A 284 -28.49 16.69 -16.41
CA LEU A 284 -29.60 15.87 -16.95
C LEU A 284 -30.93 16.65 -17.02
N LYS A 285 -31.19 17.50 -16.03
CA LYS A 285 -32.39 18.35 -15.98
C LYS A 285 -32.42 19.37 -17.10
N ASP A 286 -31.27 19.95 -17.43
CA ASP A 286 -31.16 20.98 -18.47
C ASP A 286 -31.15 20.33 -19.87
N GLN A 287 -30.48 19.17 -20.06
CA GLN A 287 -30.64 18.33 -21.27
C GLN A 287 -32.12 17.97 -21.53
N ALA A 288 -32.85 17.53 -20.50
CA ALA A 288 -34.28 17.20 -20.59
C ALA A 288 -35.18 18.43 -20.85
N ALA A 289 -34.68 19.65 -20.68
CA ALA A 289 -35.38 20.88 -21.04
C ALA A 289 -35.16 21.27 -22.52
N GLU A 290 -34.00 20.93 -23.11
CA GLU A 290 -33.70 21.20 -24.51
C GLU A 290 -34.36 20.20 -25.49
N GLU A 291 -34.46 18.91 -25.15
CA GLU A 291 -34.95 17.85 -26.06
C GLU A 291 -36.49 17.82 -26.31
N GLY A 292 -37.24 18.83 -25.88
CA GLY A 292 -38.59 19.07 -26.43
C GLY A 292 -39.68 18.05 -26.07
N ALA A 293 -39.61 17.43 -24.88
CA ALA A 293 -40.75 16.87 -24.16
C ALA A 293 -41.69 15.89 -24.92
N THR A 294 -41.16 14.80 -25.50
CA THR A 294 -41.98 13.66 -25.97
C THR A 294 -41.88 12.40 -25.10
N SER A 295 -40.90 12.32 -24.20
CA SER A 295 -40.93 11.40 -23.05
C SER A 295 -40.09 11.96 -21.91
N PRO A 296 -40.55 11.90 -20.64
CA PRO A 296 -39.67 12.08 -19.51
C PRO A 296 -38.80 10.82 -19.38
N ALA A 297 -37.63 10.82 -20.01
CA ALA A 297 -36.55 9.92 -19.66
C ALA A 297 -36.23 10.19 -18.18
N MET A 298 -36.78 9.35 -17.30
CA MET A 298 -36.97 9.71 -15.90
C MET A 298 -35.64 10.03 -15.23
N LEU A 299 -35.60 11.13 -14.44
CA LEU A 299 -34.52 11.43 -13.51
C LEU A 299 -34.54 10.41 -12.36
N THR A 300 -34.19 9.17 -12.69
CA THR A 300 -33.99 8.08 -11.76
C THR A 300 -32.63 8.26 -11.06
N PRO A 301 -32.48 7.76 -9.82
CA PRO A 301 -31.17 7.72 -9.17
C PRO A 301 -30.10 7.04 -10.03
N ALA A 302 -30.48 6.00 -10.79
CA ALA A 302 -29.58 5.30 -11.72
C ALA A 302 -29.10 6.20 -12.87
N ALA A 303 -29.98 6.98 -13.50
CA ALA A 303 -29.59 7.92 -14.56
C ALA A 303 -28.62 8.99 -14.05
N ILE A 304 -28.92 9.58 -12.87
CA ILE A 304 -28.07 10.61 -12.23
C ILE A 304 -26.69 10.05 -11.89
N VAL A 305 -26.63 8.83 -11.33
CA VAL A 305 -25.36 8.16 -11.00
C VAL A 305 -24.57 7.79 -12.26
N ASN A 306 -25.24 7.36 -13.34
CA ASN A 306 -24.57 7.06 -14.61
C ASN A 306 -23.93 8.33 -15.21
N GLU A 307 -24.66 9.44 -15.30
CA GLU A 307 -24.11 10.72 -15.79
C GLU A 307 -22.97 11.22 -14.88
N ALA A 308 -23.11 11.03 -13.56
CA ALA A 308 -22.06 11.37 -12.60
C ALA A 308 -20.76 10.60 -12.88
N TYR A 309 -20.83 9.28 -13.07
CA TYR A 309 -19.65 8.49 -13.46
C TYR A 309 -19.11 8.84 -14.86
N VAL A 310 -19.97 9.12 -15.84
CA VAL A 310 -19.52 9.58 -17.17
C VAL A 310 -18.77 10.91 -17.07
N SER A 311 -19.22 11.84 -16.21
CA SER A 311 -18.55 13.13 -16.01
C SER A 311 -17.12 13.03 -15.43
N LEU A 312 -16.78 11.93 -14.76
CA LEU A 312 -15.41 11.66 -14.27
C LEU A 312 -14.44 11.27 -15.41
N LEU A 313 -14.95 10.79 -16.54
CA LEU A 313 -14.15 10.42 -17.73
C LEU A 313 -13.66 11.65 -18.52
N SER A 314 -14.22 12.82 -18.22
CA SER A 314 -13.80 14.13 -18.73
C SER A 314 -13.65 15.12 -17.56
N TRP A 315 -12.98 14.68 -16.49
CA TRP A 315 -12.76 15.51 -15.31
C TRP A 315 -11.77 16.64 -15.57
N ASP A 316 -11.87 17.69 -14.77
CA ASP A 316 -11.00 18.87 -14.79
C ASP A 316 -9.95 18.70 -13.68
N GLU A 317 -8.66 18.76 -14.03
CA GLU A 317 -7.53 18.69 -13.09
C GLU A 317 -7.65 19.68 -11.91
N ASN A 318 -8.36 20.80 -12.11
CA ASN A 318 -8.57 21.84 -11.11
C ASN A 318 -9.71 21.53 -10.11
N GLN A 319 -10.48 20.45 -10.32
CA GLN A 319 -11.62 20.07 -9.47
C GLN A 319 -11.26 18.89 -8.54
N LEU A 320 -11.49 19.07 -7.23
CA LEU A 320 -11.25 18.02 -6.24
C LEU A 320 -12.17 16.81 -6.46
N PHE A 321 -11.60 15.60 -6.39
CA PHE A 321 -12.32 14.35 -6.62
C PHE A 321 -13.36 14.07 -5.51
N PRO A 322 -14.51 13.43 -5.81
CA PRO A 322 -15.49 13.04 -4.79
C PRO A 322 -14.88 12.15 -3.70
N GLU A 323 -15.21 12.40 -2.43
CA GLU A 323 -14.59 11.71 -1.28
C GLU A 323 -14.76 10.19 -1.34
N THR A 324 -15.87 9.71 -1.91
CA THR A 324 -16.17 8.28 -2.08
C THR A 324 -15.34 7.58 -3.16
N LEU A 325 -14.60 8.33 -4.00
CA LEU A 325 -13.89 7.81 -5.18
C LEU A 325 -12.40 8.19 -5.21
N VAL A 326 -11.85 8.74 -4.13
CA VAL A 326 -10.44 9.15 -4.03
C VAL A 326 -9.46 7.99 -4.25
N MET A 327 -9.84 6.76 -3.85
CA MET A 327 -9.01 5.57 -4.10
C MET A 327 -8.89 5.23 -5.59
N ASP A 328 -9.98 5.38 -6.34
CA ASP A 328 -10.04 5.11 -7.78
C ASP A 328 -9.58 6.29 -8.66
N GLN A 329 -9.22 7.44 -8.09
CA GLN A 329 -8.89 8.67 -8.85
C GLN A 329 -7.91 8.39 -9.99
N GLY A 330 -6.81 7.69 -9.71
CA GLY A 330 -5.82 7.31 -10.72
C GLY A 330 -6.41 6.48 -11.85
N ARG A 331 -7.30 5.52 -11.55
CA ARG A 331 -7.99 4.69 -12.56
C ARG A 331 -8.91 5.52 -13.45
N PHE A 332 -9.60 6.52 -12.91
CA PHE A 332 -10.46 7.40 -13.69
C PHE A 332 -9.65 8.31 -14.62
N THR A 333 -8.53 8.88 -14.15
CA THR A 333 -7.57 9.60 -15.01
C THR A 333 -7.05 8.69 -16.12
N ASP A 334 -6.55 7.49 -15.77
CA ASP A 334 -6.08 6.46 -16.70
C ASP A 334 -7.08 6.15 -17.83
N VAL A 335 -8.37 6.13 -17.54
CA VAL A 335 -9.42 5.87 -18.54
C VAL A 335 -9.80 7.14 -19.30
N GLY A 336 -9.80 8.30 -18.64
CA GLY A 336 -10.01 9.61 -19.27
C GLY A 336 -8.94 9.91 -20.33
N ASP A 337 -7.67 9.68 -20.04
CA ASP A 337 -6.56 9.89 -20.98
C ASP A 337 -6.66 8.95 -22.18
N LYS A 338 -7.00 7.68 -21.95
CA LYS A 338 -7.29 6.70 -23.02
C LYS A 338 -8.47 7.14 -23.88
N ILE A 339 -9.51 7.74 -23.30
CA ILE A 339 -10.66 8.32 -24.03
C ILE A 339 -10.25 9.58 -24.80
N HIS A 340 -9.40 10.44 -24.23
CA HIS A 340 -8.87 11.63 -24.90
C HIS A 340 -8.04 11.25 -26.12
N SER A 341 -7.06 10.36 -25.95
CA SER A 341 -6.21 9.84 -27.03
C SER A 341 -7.03 9.10 -28.11
N LEU A 342 -8.07 8.34 -27.74
CA LEU A 342 -9.00 7.75 -28.72
C LEU A 342 -9.85 8.80 -29.45
N THR A 343 -10.30 9.85 -28.77
CA THR A 343 -11.09 10.95 -29.35
C THR A 343 -10.24 11.79 -30.31
N LEU A 344 -9.02 12.12 -29.91
CA LEU A 344 -8.04 12.82 -30.72
C LEU A 344 -7.70 11.98 -31.96
N LEU A 345 -7.39 10.69 -31.80
CA LEU A 345 -7.15 9.77 -32.92
C LEU A 345 -8.38 9.66 -33.85
N ALA A 346 -9.59 9.55 -33.30
CA ALA A 346 -10.83 9.52 -34.08
C ALA A 346 -11.05 10.81 -34.88
N SER A 347 -10.76 11.98 -34.29
CA SER A 347 -10.86 13.28 -34.97
C SER A 347 -9.81 13.46 -36.07
N ILE A 348 -8.55 13.06 -35.85
CA ILE A 348 -7.51 13.08 -36.89
C ILE A 348 -7.90 12.16 -38.05
N LEU A 349 -8.40 10.94 -37.76
CA LEU A 349 -8.91 10.05 -38.79
C LEU A 349 -10.09 10.68 -39.55
N LEU A 350 -11.07 11.25 -38.84
CA LEU A 350 -12.24 11.89 -39.46
C LEU A 350 -11.84 13.07 -40.37
N VAL A 351 -10.90 13.92 -39.92
CA VAL A 351 -10.35 15.03 -40.71
C VAL A 351 -9.58 14.49 -41.92
N THR A 352 -8.75 13.46 -41.76
CA THR A 352 -7.97 12.87 -42.87
C THR A 352 -8.87 12.25 -43.93
N TYR A 353 -9.89 11.48 -43.52
CA TYR A 353 -10.82 10.84 -44.46
C TYR A 353 -11.79 11.83 -45.11
N SER A 354 -12.21 12.89 -44.41
CA SER A 354 -13.08 13.93 -45.00
C SER A 354 -12.34 14.90 -45.93
N THR A 355 -11.07 15.23 -45.64
CA THR A 355 -10.27 16.12 -46.49
C THR A 355 -9.69 15.45 -47.73
N VAL A 356 -9.25 14.18 -47.64
CA VAL A 356 -8.65 13.48 -48.79
C VAL A 356 -9.64 12.58 -49.54
N GLY A 357 -10.69 12.09 -48.86
CA GLY A 357 -11.86 11.50 -49.49
C GLY A 357 -11.64 10.17 -50.23
N ALA A 358 -12.34 10.04 -51.37
CA ALA A 358 -12.56 8.77 -52.09
C ALA A 358 -11.31 7.91 -52.39
N PRO A 359 -10.11 8.46 -52.71
CA PRO A 359 -8.92 7.64 -52.98
C PRO A 359 -8.47 6.74 -51.82
N ILE A 360 -8.79 7.10 -50.57
CA ILE A 360 -8.37 6.35 -49.37
C ILE A 360 -9.49 5.42 -48.86
N ALA A 361 -10.74 5.59 -49.31
CA ALA A 361 -11.91 4.92 -48.74
C ALA A 361 -11.87 3.38 -48.77
N GLY A 362 -11.09 2.77 -49.69
CA GLY A 362 -10.88 1.32 -49.76
C GLY A 362 -9.61 0.78 -49.08
N LEU A 363 -8.73 1.65 -48.56
CA LEU A 363 -7.40 1.27 -48.07
C LEU A 363 -7.38 0.99 -46.57
N GLN A 364 -8.00 -0.13 -46.16
CA GLN A 364 -8.08 -0.53 -44.75
C GLN A 364 -6.68 -0.67 -44.08
N LYS A 365 -5.67 -1.18 -44.79
CA LYS A 365 -4.27 -1.23 -44.30
C LYS A 365 -3.67 0.15 -44.01
N LEU A 366 -4.13 1.20 -44.70
CA LEU A 366 -3.68 2.57 -44.44
C LEU A 366 -4.35 3.11 -43.17
N LYS A 367 -5.63 2.79 -42.93
CA LYS A 367 -6.31 3.08 -41.66
C LYS A 367 -5.58 2.44 -40.47
N GLU A 368 -5.23 1.17 -40.60
CA GLU A 368 -4.53 0.39 -39.57
C GLU A 368 -3.12 0.96 -39.30
N LYS A 369 -2.33 1.24 -40.35
CA LYS A 369 -1.02 1.88 -40.20
C LYS A 369 -1.11 3.29 -39.61
N LEU A 370 -2.05 4.11 -40.08
CA LEU A 370 -2.24 5.47 -39.58
C LEU A 370 -2.67 5.45 -38.10
N LYS A 371 -3.49 4.48 -37.69
CA LYS A 371 -3.80 4.26 -36.26
C LYS A 371 -2.53 3.96 -35.45
N SER A 372 -1.67 3.02 -35.89
CA SER A 372 -0.48 2.67 -35.12
C SER A 372 0.54 3.80 -35.02
N GLU A 373 0.76 4.55 -36.11
CA GLU A 373 1.73 5.65 -36.12
C GLU A 373 1.22 6.84 -35.27
N ILE A 374 -0.08 7.16 -35.30
CA ILE A 374 -0.66 8.19 -34.42
C ILE A 374 -0.61 7.76 -32.95
N MET A 375 -0.95 6.50 -32.64
CA MET A 375 -0.97 6.02 -31.26
C MET A 375 0.43 6.06 -30.63
N VAL A 376 1.47 5.61 -31.33
CA VAL A 376 2.87 5.74 -30.88
C VAL A 376 3.30 7.20 -30.64
N ILE A 377 2.75 8.16 -31.38
CA ILE A 377 3.03 9.60 -31.17
C ILE A 377 2.33 10.12 -29.90
N LEU A 378 1.13 9.64 -29.58
CA LEU A 378 0.37 10.03 -28.39
C LEU A 378 0.94 9.38 -27.12
N ASP A 379 1.13 8.06 -27.13
CA ASP A 379 1.77 7.29 -26.06
C ASP A 379 3.17 7.87 -25.72
N GLY A 380 3.87 8.40 -26.74
CA GLY A 380 5.17 9.07 -26.60
C GLY A 380 5.14 10.48 -25.97
N THR A 381 3.97 11.03 -25.65
CA THR A 381 3.83 12.34 -24.98
C THR A 381 3.53 12.27 -23.48
N GLU A 382 3.19 11.09 -22.94
CA GLU A 382 2.81 10.89 -21.53
C GLU A 382 4.02 10.79 -20.56
N GLN A 383 5.26 10.80 -21.05
CA GLN A 383 6.48 10.65 -20.24
C GLN A 383 7.15 11.99 -19.88
N LYS A 384 6.52 12.86 -19.07
CA LYS A 384 7.12 14.17 -18.74
C LYS A 384 6.76 14.78 -17.38
#